data_AF-A0A1E2WK47-F1
#
_entry.id   AF-A0A1E2WK47-F1
#
_cell.length_a   1.000
_cell.length_b   1.000
_cell.length_c   1.000
_cell.angle_alpha   90.00
_cell.angle_beta   90.00
_cell.angle_gamma   90.00
#
_symmetry.space_group_name_H-M   'P 1'
#
loop_
_entity.id
_entity.type
_entity.pdbx_description
1 polymer ?
#
loop_
_entity_poly.entity_id
_entity_poly.type
_entity_poly.pdbx_seq_one_letter_code
_entity_poly.pdbx_strand_id
1 'polypeptide(L)'
;MISQYWSLCLNLYTLPQLARVDHRRVSLQGLAKVAQTLGYEALLVRASLSKPDSYYNPQIAHWQEIHYIVVWRVKGDRILISQP
;
A
#
# COMPACT_ATOMS: atom_id res chain seq x y z
N MET A 1 5.72 -6.35 1.74
CA MET A 1 6.36 -5.28 2.55
C MET A 1 5.53 -4.92 3.78
N ILE A 2 4.36 -4.29 3.64
CA ILE A 2 3.53 -3.87 4.81
C ILE A 2 3.16 -5.03 5.73
N SER A 3 2.76 -6.19 5.19
CA SER A 3 2.44 -7.34 6.04
C SER A 3 3.63 -7.87 6.84
N GLN A 4 4.83 -7.88 6.25
CA GLN A 4 6.06 -8.26 6.95
C GLN A 4 6.41 -7.29 8.08
N TYR A 5 6.14 -5.98 7.90
CA TYR A 5 6.31 -4.98 8.95
C TYR A 5 5.44 -5.27 10.20
N TRP A 6 4.26 -5.87 9.99
CA TRP A 6 3.37 -6.33 11.04
C TRP A 6 3.54 -7.82 11.39
N SER A 7 4.71 -8.40 11.10
CA SER A 7 5.04 -9.81 11.39
C SER A 7 4.13 -10.84 10.71
N LEU A 8 3.38 -10.46 9.68
CA LEU A 8 2.59 -11.36 8.84
C LEU A 8 3.41 -11.78 7.63
N CYS A 9 3.95 -13.00 7.70
CA CYS A 9 4.70 -13.61 6.60
C CYS A 9 3.75 -14.13 5.52
N LEU A 10 3.70 -13.44 4.39
CA LEU A 10 2.94 -13.86 3.22
C LEU A 10 3.85 -14.51 2.20
N ASN A 11 3.37 -15.58 1.56
CA ASN A 11 4.04 -16.17 0.42
C ASN A 11 3.86 -15.26 -0.82
N LEU A 12 4.97 -14.78 -1.37
CA LEU A 12 4.98 -13.90 -2.54
C LEU A 12 4.36 -14.56 -3.78
N TYR A 13 4.39 -15.88 -3.89
CA TYR A 13 3.82 -16.62 -5.01
C TYR A 13 2.28 -16.74 -4.93
N THR A 14 1.69 -16.68 -3.74
CA THR A 14 0.23 -16.81 -3.55
C THR A 14 -0.47 -15.46 -3.50
N LEU A 15 0.24 -14.39 -3.14
CA LEU A 15 -0.27 -13.02 -3.08
C LEU A 15 -0.94 -12.54 -4.40
N PRO A 16 -0.32 -12.73 -5.59
CA PRO A 16 -0.94 -12.35 -6.86
C PRO A 16 -2.23 -13.13 -7.18
N GLN A 17 -2.31 -14.40 -6.73
CA GLN A 17 -3.50 -15.24 -6.91
C GLN A 17 -4.68 -14.72 -6.07
N LEU A 18 -4.41 -14.29 -4.83
CA LEU A 18 -5.40 -13.64 -3.97
C LEU A 18 -5.86 -12.28 -4.52
N ALA A 19 -4.97 -11.60 -5.23
CA ALA A 19 -5.20 -10.27 -5.78
C ALA A 19 -5.85 -10.22 -7.16
N ARG A 20 -6.15 -11.39 -7.76
CA ARG A 20 -6.71 -11.52 -9.13
C ARG A 20 -5.99 -10.58 -10.11
N VAL A 21 -4.66 -10.51 -9.99
CA VAL A 21 -3.84 -9.59 -10.78
C VAL A 21 -3.75 -10.13 -12.19
N ASP A 22 -4.60 -9.64 -13.08
CA ASP A 22 -4.33 -9.75 -14.50
C ASP A 22 -3.02 -9.01 -14.80
N HIS A 23 -2.29 -9.50 -15.79
CA HIS A 23 -0.90 -9.16 -16.16
C HIS A 23 -0.67 -7.67 -16.52
N ARG A 24 -1.65 -6.79 -16.28
CA ARG A 24 -1.74 -5.42 -16.79
C ARG A 24 -1.57 -4.34 -15.72
N ARG A 25 -2.00 -4.55 -14.46
CA ARG A 25 -1.72 -3.76 -13.25
C ARG A 25 -2.75 -4.09 -12.16
N VAL A 26 -2.34 -4.06 -10.89
CA VAL A 26 -3.27 -4.04 -9.75
C VAL A 26 -3.91 -2.65 -9.68
N SER A 27 -5.24 -2.56 -9.63
CA SER A 27 -5.92 -1.28 -9.37
C SER A 27 -5.92 -0.95 -7.86
N LEU A 28 -6.09 0.32 -7.51
CA LEU A 28 -6.24 0.73 -6.09
C LEU A 28 -7.37 -0.02 -5.37
N GLN A 29 -8.49 -0.26 -6.07
CA GLN A 29 -9.61 -1.02 -5.53
C GLN A 29 -9.25 -2.50 -5.32
N GLY A 30 -8.53 -3.11 -6.26
CA GLY A 30 -8.03 -4.48 -6.12
C GLY A 30 -7.08 -4.61 -4.93
N LEU A 31 -6.18 -3.64 -4.75
CA LEU A 31 -5.24 -3.58 -3.64
C LEU A 31 -5.96 -3.53 -2.28
N ALA A 32 -6.99 -2.68 -2.15
CA ALA A 32 -7.78 -2.61 -0.93
C ALA A 32 -8.58 -3.89 -0.67
N LYS A 33 -9.10 -4.53 -1.72
CA LYS A 33 -9.80 -5.82 -1.59
C LYS A 33 -8.88 -6.90 -1.04
N VAL A 34 -7.63 -6.95 -1.52
CA VAL A 34 -6.60 -7.87 -1.01
C VAL A 34 -6.28 -7.59 0.44
N ALA A 35 -6.08 -6.32 0.80
CA ALA A 35 -5.81 -5.94 2.18
C ALA A 35 -6.94 -6.39 3.12
N GLN A 36 -8.20 -6.18 2.72
CA GLN A 36 -9.37 -6.68 3.46
C GLN A 36 -9.39 -8.20 3.59
N THR A 37 -9.07 -8.94 2.52
CA THR A 37 -8.97 -10.42 2.57
C THR A 37 -7.85 -10.90 3.50
N LEU A 38 -6.78 -10.11 3.67
CA LEU A 38 -5.71 -10.37 4.62
C LEU A 38 -6.04 -9.94 6.05
N GLY A 39 -7.24 -9.39 6.30
CA GLY A 39 -7.71 -8.96 7.62
C GLY A 39 -7.36 -7.52 7.99
N TYR A 40 -6.86 -6.71 7.05
CA TYR A 40 -6.62 -5.29 7.29
C TYR A 40 -7.90 -4.46 7.08
N GLU A 41 -8.07 -3.43 7.90
CA GLU A 41 -8.96 -2.32 7.56
C GLU A 41 -8.24 -1.41 6.55
N ALA A 42 -8.77 -1.34 5.33
CA ALA A 42 -8.16 -0.59 4.23
C ALA A 42 -9.13 0.49 3.73
N LEU A 43 -8.63 1.73 3.67
CA LEU A 43 -9.34 2.90 3.17
C LEU A 43 -8.60 3.49 1.97
N LEU A 44 -9.33 3.75 0.88
CA LEU A 44 -8.80 4.55 -0.23
C LEU A 44 -9.08 6.01 0.06
N VAL A 45 -8.02 6.80 0.16
CA VAL A 45 -8.13 8.23 0.42
C VAL A 45 -7.33 9.02 -0.62
N ARG A 46 -7.86 10.17 -1.02
CA ARG A 46 -7.06 11.16 -1.72
C ARG A 46 -6.26 11.94 -0.67
N ALA A 47 -4.98 11.60 -0.54
CA ALA A 47 -4.10 12.22 0.42
C ALA A 47 -3.44 13.51 -0.11
N SER A 48 -3.09 14.41 0.80
CA SER A 48 -2.24 15.57 0.52
C SER A 48 -1.00 15.54 1.42
N LEU A 49 0.17 15.80 0.85
CA LEU A 49 1.42 15.91 1.61
C LEU A 49 1.40 17.06 2.63
N SER A 50 0.50 18.03 2.47
CA SER A 50 0.32 19.14 3.42
C SER A 50 -0.31 18.73 4.76
N LYS A 51 -0.84 17.50 4.88
CA LYS A 51 -1.50 17.00 6.10
C LYS A 51 -0.98 15.61 6.50
N PRO A 52 0.32 15.49 6.81
CA PRO A 52 0.95 14.18 7.05
C PRO A 52 0.39 13.45 8.28
N ASP A 53 -0.02 14.17 9.32
CA ASP A 53 -0.53 13.59 10.57
C ASP A 53 -1.97 13.07 10.47
N SER A 54 -2.65 13.29 9.33
CA SER A 54 -4.02 12.84 9.12
C SER A 54 -4.13 11.36 8.72
N TYR A 55 -3.02 10.66 8.53
CA TYR A 55 -3.01 9.31 7.95
C TYR A 55 -2.14 8.34 8.77
N TYR A 56 -2.61 7.10 8.90
CA TYR A 56 -1.90 6.03 9.60
C TYR A 56 -0.73 5.52 8.75
N ASN A 57 0.44 5.30 9.35
CA ASN A 57 1.58 4.67 8.69
C ASN A 57 1.68 3.18 9.04
N PRO A 58 2.12 2.29 8.12
CA PRO A 58 2.53 2.57 6.73
C PRO A 58 1.35 2.59 5.72
N GLN A 59 1.55 3.29 4.60
CA GLN A 59 0.54 3.51 3.54
C GLN A 59 1.07 3.04 2.19
N ILE A 60 0.16 2.75 1.25
CA ILE A 60 0.50 2.53 -0.15
C ILE A 60 0.04 3.76 -0.94
N ALA A 61 0.97 4.43 -1.61
CA ALA A 61 0.68 5.59 -2.44
C ALA A 61 0.73 5.23 -3.93
N HIS A 62 -0.23 5.76 -4.68
CA HIS A 62 -0.20 5.72 -6.14
C HIS A 62 0.73 6.81 -6.67
N TRP A 63 1.69 6.43 -7.51
CA TRP A 63 2.71 7.31 -8.06
C TRP A 63 2.56 7.42 -9.57
N GLN A 64 2.27 8.63 -10.04
CA GLN A 64 2.19 8.99 -11.47
C GLN A 64 1.30 8.05 -12.31
N GLU A 65 0.24 7.50 -11.73
CA GLU A 65 -0.71 6.61 -12.42
C GLU A 65 -0.14 5.29 -12.96
N ILE A 66 1.13 4.98 -12.67
CA ILE A 66 1.82 3.81 -13.22
C ILE A 66 2.52 2.96 -12.16
N HIS A 67 2.68 3.46 -10.94
CA HIS A 67 3.50 2.79 -9.95
C HIS A 67 2.92 2.90 -8.54
N TYR A 68 3.31 1.98 -7.66
CA TYR A 68 2.92 1.99 -6.26
C TYR A 68 4.16 2.01 -5.39
N ILE A 69 4.18 2.90 -4.40
CA ILE A 69 5.24 2.97 -3.40
C ILE A 69 4.67 2.74 -2.01
N VAL A 70 5.51 2.24 -1.11
CA VAL A 70 5.17 2.17 0.32
C VAL A 70 5.71 3.42 1.00
N VAL A 71 4.84 4.16 1.67
CA VAL A 71 5.20 5.31 2.52
C VAL A 71 5.22 4.84 3.97
N TRP A 72 6.39 4.90 4.59
CA TRP A 72 6.59 4.45 5.97
C TRP A 72 6.42 5.56 7.00
N ARG A 73 6.85 6.78 6.65
CA ARG A 73 6.81 7.93 7.55
C ARG A 73 6.90 9.21 6.75
N VAL A 74 6.11 10.20 7.15
CA VAL A 74 6.27 11.59 6.72
C VAL A 74 6.66 12.41 7.94
N LYS A 75 7.73 13.21 7.84
CA LYS A 75 8.20 14.09 8.91
C LYS A 75 8.68 15.42 8.32
N GLY A 76 7.87 16.46 8.46
CA GLY A 76 8.16 17.78 7.92
C GLY A 76 8.39 17.72 6.40
N ASP A 77 9.60 18.06 5.97
CA ASP A 77 10.05 18.07 4.58
C ASP A 77 10.60 16.72 4.08
N ARG A 78 10.57 15.67 4.92
CA ARG A 78 11.16 14.36 4.59
C ARG A 78 10.12 13.26 4.58
N ILE A 79 10.26 12.36 3.61
CA ILE A 79 9.40 11.18 3.45
C ILE A 79 10.28 9.94 3.36
N LEU A 80 10.02 8.96 4.21
CA LEU A 80 10.63 7.64 4.13
C LEU A 80 9.74 6.75 3.26
N ILE A 81 10.29 6.27 2.14
CA ILE A 81 9.58 5.43 1.18
C ILE A 81 10.34 4.14 0.89
N SER A 82 9.64 3.16 0.33
CA SER A 82 10.26 2.05 -0.38
C SER A 82 9.61 1.86 -1.74
N GLN A 83 10.45 1.56 -2.73
CA GLN A 83 10.01 1.18 -4.08
C GLN A 83 10.15 -0.35 -4.24
N PRO A 84 9.06 -1.06 -4.53
CA PRO A 84 9.07 -2.49 -4.85
C PRO A 84 9.64 -2.81 -6.23
#